data_AF-A0A4Z1IY29-F1
#
_entry.id   AF-A0A4Z1IY29-F1
#
_cell.length_a   1.000
_cell.length_b   1.000
_cell.length_c   1.000
_cell.angle_alpha   90.00
_cell.angle_beta   90.00
_cell.angle_gamma   90.00
#
_symmetry.space_group_name_H-M   'P 1'
#
loop_
_entity.id
_entity.type
_entity.pdbx_description
1 polymer ?
#
loop_
_entity_poly.entity_id
_entity_poly.type
_entity_poly.pdbx_seq_one_letter_code
_entity_poly.pdbx_strand_id
1 'polypeptide(L)'
;MADHVQEANPSRHRHLHLPSRVMSSLNGARGSLRVKLLKGVFDPIDWFIHQLCSCKEVSSFAYLTGLSKMEIWPIESAGKKSIQDILNSFDKFVCTIPEKACMRCRAHLNSISINRIRNEIQSNFHGLCLDCMHNSSEGSDKAFIYYQNNLCKCYDRSCRLSHGQSSWYWSNMGKKEDMQAHQEQEKRAYESRRSFERFRFEYGG
;
A
#
# COMPACT_ATOMS: atom_id res chain seq x y z
N MET A 1 16.02 17.04 -1.61
CA MET A 1 14.90 17.66 -0.88
C MET A 1 13.76 18.02 -1.84
N ALA A 2 13.10 17.02 -2.42
CA ALA A 2 11.95 17.20 -3.32
C ALA A 2 10.98 16.02 -3.13
N ASP A 3 10.60 15.76 -1.87
CA ASP A 3 9.95 14.50 -1.50
C ASP A 3 8.60 14.66 -0.79
N HIS A 4 7.94 15.80 -0.91
CA HIS A 4 6.57 16.01 -0.43
C HIS A 4 5.70 16.65 -1.51
N VAL A 5 4.44 16.22 -1.57
CA VAL A 5 3.38 16.91 -2.31
C VAL A 5 3.22 18.29 -1.68
N GLN A 6 3.26 19.32 -2.50
CA GLN A 6 3.08 20.72 -2.11
C GLN A 6 1.84 21.27 -2.78
N GLU A 7 1.14 22.15 -2.07
CA GLU A 7 0.04 22.90 -2.66
C GLU A 7 0.62 24.00 -3.56
N ALA A 8 0.08 24.10 -4.77
CA ALA A 8 0.28 25.25 -5.64
C ALA A 8 -1.08 25.88 -5.90
N ASN A 9 -1.32 27.07 -5.34
CA ASN A 9 -2.54 27.85 -5.57
C ASN A 9 -2.25 28.94 -6.63
N PRO A 10 -2.60 28.73 -7.91
CA PRO A 10 -2.35 29.71 -8.98
C PRO A 10 -3.37 30.86 -8.99
N SER A 11 -4.36 30.86 -8.10
CA SER A 11 -5.42 31.86 -8.10
C SER A 11 -4.99 33.19 -7.49
N ARG A 12 -5.83 34.21 -7.67
CA ARG A 12 -5.66 35.52 -7.01
C ARG A 12 -5.91 35.46 -5.50
N HIS A 13 -6.56 34.39 -5.01
CA HIS A 13 -6.89 34.20 -3.60
C HIS A 13 -5.82 33.36 -2.90
N ARG A 14 -4.58 33.87 -2.85
CA ARG A 14 -3.42 33.14 -2.29
C ARG A 14 -3.54 32.78 -0.82
N HIS A 15 -4.47 33.39 -0.08
CA HIS A 15 -4.74 33.08 1.33
C HIS A 15 -5.56 31.79 1.51
N LEU A 16 -6.23 31.31 0.45
CA LEU A 16 -6.94 30.03 0.49
C LEU A 16 -5.91 28.91 0.35
N HIS A 17 -5.84 28.08 1.39
CA HIS A 17 -4.94 26.96 1.49
C HIS A 17 -5.70 25.70 1.91
N LEU A 18 -5.25 24.56 1.41
CA LEU A 18 -5.67 23.28 1.96
C LEU A 18 -5.26 23.18 3.44
N PRO A 19 -6.13 22.67 4.32
CA PRO A 19 -5.75 22.43 5.71
C PRO A 19 -4.52 21.53 5.80
N SER A 20 -3.59 21.82 6.71
CA SER A 20 -2.33 21.07 6.87
C SER A 20 -2.54 19.57 7.06
N ARG A 21 -3.68 19.17 7.66
CA ARG A 21 -4.08 17.76 7.83
C ARG A 21 -4.31 17.07 6.48
N VAL A 22 -4.93 17.74 5.51
CA VAL A 22 -5.14 17.23 4.14
C VAL A 22 -3.80 16.98 3.45
N MET A 23 -2.88 17.96 3.53
CA MET A 23 -1.54 17.83 2.94
C MET A 23 -0.72 16.71 3.61
N SER A 24 -0.85 16.56 4.93
CA SER A 24 -0.21 15.48 5.69
C SER A 24 -0.76 14.12 5.27
N SER A 25 -2.09 13.99 5.12
CA SER A 25 -2.74 12.77 4.65
C SER A 25 -2.31 12.36 3.25
N LEU A 26 -2.25 13.32 2.31
CA LEU A 26 -1.76 13.06 0.94
C LEU A 26 -0.31 12.57 0.94
N ASN A 27 0.55 13.21 1.72
CA ASN A 27 1.95 12.81 1.84
C ASN A 27 2.11 11.43 2.51
N GLY A 28 1.29 11.14 3.53
CA GLY A 28 1.24 9.83 4.17
C GLY A 28 0.78 8.73 3.22
N ALA A 29 -0.29 8.98 2.45
CA ALA A 29 -0.78 8.06 1.43
C ALA A 29 0.28 7.77 0.36
N ARG A 30 0.95 8.82 -0.14
CA ARG A 30 2.06 8.68 -1.09
C ARG A 30 3.22 7.86 -0.50
N GLY A 31 3.60 8.12 0.76
CA GLY A 31 4.61 7.33 1.46
C GLY A 31 4.22 5.85 1.58
N SER A 32 2.96 5.58 1.93
CA SER A 32 2.41 4.22 2.03
C SER A 32 2.44 3.47 0.70
N LEU A 33 2.03 4.13 -0.39
CA LEU A 33 2.09 3.54 -1.73
C LEU A 33 3.52 3.21 -2.15
N ARG A 34 4.49 4.08 -1.83
CA ARG A 34 5.91 3.79 -2.07
C ARG A 34 6.39 2.59 -1.28
N VAL A 35 6.04 2.48 0.01
CA VAL A 35 6.40 1.30 0.81
C VAL A 35 5.80 0.03 0.20
N LYS A 36 4.54 0.06 -0.24
CA LYS A 36 3.89 -1.07 -0.92
C LYS A 36 4.57 -1.44 -2.23
N LEU A 37 4.95 -0.44 -3.03
CA LEU A 37 5.71 -0.63 -4.26
C LEU A 37 7.04 -1.32 -3.99
N LEU A 38 7.80 -0.84 -3.01
CA LEU A 38 9.09 -1.42 -2.66
C LEU A 38 8.93 -2.85 -2.15
N LYS A 39 8.01 -3.10 -1.21
CA LYS A 39 7.74 -4.47 -0.75
C LYS A 39 7.35 -5.38 -1.90
N GLY A 40 6.39 -4.99 -2.73
CA GLY A 40 5.95 -5.80 -3.85
C GLY A 40 7.09 -6.20 -4.79
N VAL A 41 7.98 -5.28 -5.13
CA VAL A 41 9.09 -5.53 -6.05
C VAL A 41 10.27 -6.27 -5.39
N PHE A 42 10.53 -6.04 -4.10
CA PHE A 42 11.73 -6.53 -3.42
C PHE A 42 11.50 -7.75 -2.51
N ASP A 43 10.28 -8.00 -2.05
CA ASP A 43 9.94 -9.23 -1.30
C ASP A 43 10.28 -10.51 -2.08
N PRO A 44 10.14 -10.59 -3.43
CA PRO A 44 10.63 -11.74 -4.19
C PRO A 44 12.13 -12.00 -4.06
N ILE A 45 12.95 -10.96 -3.88
CA ILE A 45 14.41 -11.12 -3.69
C ILE A 45 14.67 -11.75 -2.31
N ASP A 46 14.02 -11.26 -1.27
CA ASP A 46 14.07 -11.88 0.06
C ASP A 46 13.61 -13.34 0.02
N TRP A 47 12.53 -13.62 -0.72
CA TRP A 47 12.03 -14.97 -0.93
C TRP A 47 13.09 -15.88 -1.58
N PHE A 48 13.79 -15.42 -2.64
CA PHE A 48 14.83 -16.20 -3.31
C PHE A 48 15.99 -16.58 -2.37
N ILE A 49 16.44 -15.65 -1.53
CA ILE A 49 17.57 -15.86 -0.60
C ILE A 49 17.29 -17.05 0.33
N HIS A 50 16.05 -17.15 0.80
CA HIS A 50 15.61 -18.18 1.74
C HIS A 50 15.23 -19.52 1.09
N GLN A 51 15.33 -19.66 -0.24
CA GLN A 51 15.05 -20.94 -0.90
C GLN A 51 16.18 -21.95 -0.70
N LEU A 52 15.81 -23.23 -0.75
CA LEU A 52 16.76 -24.37 -0.66
C LEU A 52 17.14 -24.92 -2.04
N CYS A 53 16.49 -24.49 -3.12
CA CYS A 53 16.77 -24.99 -4.46
C CYS A 53 18.08 -24.42 -5.02
N SER A 54 18.84 -25.26 -5.73
CA SER A 54 20.09 -24.84 -6.40
C SER A 54 19.88 -23.79 -7.48
N CYS A 55 18.69 -23.70 -8.09
CA CYS A 55 18.39 -22.70 -9.10
C CYS A 55 18.12 -21.29 -8.55
N LYS A 56 18.14 -21.09 -7.22
CA LYS A 56 17.76 -19.80 -6.60
C LYS A 56 18.66 -18.64 -7.02
N GLU A 57 19.97 -18.89 -7.14
CA GLU A 57 20.96 -17.87 -7.49
C GLU A 57 20.79 -17.39 -8.93
N VAL A 58 20.68 -18.34 -9.87
CA VAL A 58 20.45 -18.01 -11.28
C VAL A 58 19.07 -17.36 -11.47
N SER A 59 18.07 -17.79 -10.72
CA SER A 59 16.72 -17.21 -10.78
C SER A 59 16.67 -15.80 -10.19
N SER A 60 17.32 -15.56 -9.04
CA SER A 60 17.36 -14.22 -8.43
C SER A 60 18.13 -13.24 -9.31
N PHE A 61 19.22 -13.68 -9.95
CA PHE A 61 19.95 -12.87 -10.93
C PHE A 61 19.08 -12.53 -12.15
N ALA A 62 18.35 -13.50 -12.68
CA ALA A 62 17.42 -13.29 -13.78
C ALA A 62 16.30 -12.30 -13.40
N TYR A 63 15.77 -12.39 -12.17
CA TYR A 63 14.77 -11.47 -11.64
C TYR A 63 15.31 -10.04 -11.54
N LEU A 64 16.50 -9.85 -10.93
CA LEU A 64 17.17 -8.55 -10.81
C LEU A 64 17.45 -7.92 -12.18
N THR A 65 17.85 -8.74 -13.16
CA THR A 65 18.03 -8.30 -14.54
C THR A 65 16.71 -7.90 -15.21
N GLY A 66 15.59 -8.54 -14.84
CA GLY A 66 14.26 -8.11 -15.26
C GLY A 66 13.86 -6.77 -14.67
N LEU A 67 14.14 -6.57 -13.37
CA LEU A 67 13.85 -5.31 -12.67
C LEU A 67 14.68 -4.14 -13.21
N SER A 68 15.94 -4.35 -13.56
CA SER A 68 16.79 -3.27 -14.08
C SER A 68 16.24 -2.69 -15.39
N LYS A 69 15.59 -3.50 -16.23
CA LYS A 69 14.95 -3.07 -17.49
C LYS A 69 13.72 -2.18 -17.28
N MET A 70 13.11 -2.22 -16.09
CA MET A 70 11.97 -1.35 -15.77
C MET A 70 12.38 0.10 -15.45
N GLU A 71 13.69 0.41 -15.40
CA GLU A 71 14.21 1.75 -15.08
C GLU A 71 13.67 2.29 -13.74
N ILE A 72 13.32 1.38 -12.84
CA ILE A 72 12.98 1.66 -11.43
C ILE A 72 14.21 1.51 -10.54
N TRP A 73 15.23 0.82 -11.04
CA TRP A 73 16.46 0.51 -10.35
C TRP A 73 17.54 1.51 -10.79
N PRO A 74 18.26 2.15 -9.84
CA PRO A 74 18.12 2.07 -8.39
C PRO A 74 16.90 2.89 -7.88
N ILE A 75 16.25 2.43 -6.80
CA ILE A 75 14.99 3.00 -6.26
C ILE A 75 15.09 4.51 -5.99
N GLU A 76 16.26 4.94 -5.54
CA GLU A 76 16.58 6.33 -5.20
C GLU A 76 16.36 7.25 -6.41
N SER A 77 16.61 6.74 -7.62
CA SER A 77 16.34 7.45 -8.87
C SER A 77 14.85 7.50 -9.23
N ALA A 78 14.08 6.47 -8.83
CA ALA A 78 12.63 6.42 -9.01
C ALA A 78 11.87 7.37 -8.07
N GLY A 79 12.49 7.85 -6.99
CA GLY A 79 11.87 8.80 -6.05
C GLY A 79 11.37 10.10 -6.70
N LYS A 80 11.94 10.51 -7.84
CA LYS A 80 11.50 11.69 -8.59
C LYS A 80 10.31 11.44 -9.53
N LYS A 81 10.02 10.17 -9.84
CA LYS A 81 8.92 9.79 -10.73
C LYS A 81 7.60 9.76 -9.95
N SER A 82 6.48 10.01 -10.64
CA SER A 82 5.18 9.73 -10.03
C SER A 82 5.02 8.23 -9.80
N ILE A 83 4.18 7.83 -8.84
CA ILE A 83 3.89 6.41 -8.62
C ILE A 83 3.30 5.80 -9.90
N GLN A 84 2.48 6.55 -10.65
CA GLN A 84 1.92 6.07 -11.92
C GLN A 84 3.00 5.81 -12.96
N ASP A 85 4.00 6.69 -13.09
CA ASP A 85 5.12 6.49 -14.03
C ASP A 85 5.92 5.24 -13.68
N ILE A 86 6.09 4.96 -12.39
CA ILE A 86 6.75 3.73 -11.93
C ILE A 86 5.87 2.52 -12.28
N LEU A 87 4.57 2.55 -12.00
CA LEU A 87 3.66 1.45 -12.34
C LEU A 87 3.60 1.21 -13.85
N ASN A 88 3.67 2.25 -14.67
CA ASN A 88 3.71 2.13 -16.12
C ASN A 88 4.99 1.44 -16.63
N SER A 89 6.08 1.48 -15.86
CA SER A 89 7.31 0.78 -16.27
C SER A 89 7.28 -0.73 -15.98
N PHE A 90 6.26 -1.25 -15.29
CA PHE A 90 6.08 -2.68 -15.03
C PHE A 90 5.86 -3.48 -16.32
N ASP A 91 5.30 -2.85 -17.36
CA ASP A 91 5.15 -3.47 -18.68
C ASP A 91 6.51 -3.78 -19.34
N LYS A 92 7.59 -3.13 -18.90
CA LYS A 92 8.95 -3.38 -19.38
C LYS A 92 9.62 -4.58 -18.68
N PHE A 93 8.98 -5.19 -17.69
CA PHE A 93 9.57 -6.32 -16.98
C PHE A 93 9.70 -7.54 -17.91
N VAL A 94 10.95 -7.87 -18.24
CA VAL A 94 11.27 -9.01 -19.11
C VAL A 94 12.40 -9.83 -18.49
N CYS A 95 12.07 -11.05 -18.09
CA CYS A 95 12.99 -12.00 -17.50
C CYS A 95 13.21 -13.21 -18.43
N THR A 96 14.46 -13.56 -18.68
CA THR A 96 14.80 -14.83 -19.34
C THR A 96 14.78 -15.93 -18.29
N ILE A 97 13.80 -16.82 -18.36
CA ILE A 97 13.64 -17.91 -17.40
C ILE A 97 14.78 -18.93 -17.59
N PRO A 98 15.59 -19.22 -16.56
CA PRO A 98 16.63 -20.24 -16.65
C PRO A 98 16.04 -21.63 -16.90
N GLU A 99 16.64 -22.43 -17.78
CA GLU A 99 16.13 -23.77 -18.14
C GLU A 99 15.90 -24.65 -16.90
N LYS A 100 16.86 -24.65 -15.97
CA LYS A 100 16.85 -25.43 -14.73
C LYS A 100 16.05 -24.79 -13.59
N ALA A 101 15.31 -23.70 -13.85
CA ALA A 101 14.47 -23.08 -12.83
C ALA A 101 13.32 -24.03 -12.42
N CYS A 102 13.21 -24.30 -11.11
CA CYS A 102 12.09 -25.07 -10.56
C CYS A 102 10.77 -24.29 -10.68
N MET A 103 9.63 -24.98 -10.54
CA MET A 103 8.30 -24.36 -10.67
C MET A 103 8.10 -23.16 -9.74
N ARG A 104 8.61 -23.23 -8.50
CA ARG A 104 8.51 -22.13 -7.52
C ARG A 104 9.29 -20.90 -7.97
N CYS A 105 10.52 -21.07 -8.45
CA CYS A 105 11.30 -19.95 -8.99
C CYS A 105 10.63 -19.36 -10.23
N ARG A 106 10.15 -20.19 -11.16
CA ARG A 106 9.44 -19.75 -12.37
C ARG A 106 8.21 -18.89 -12.06
N ALA A 107 7.50 -19.18 -10.96
CA ALA A 107 6.35 -18.39 -10.53
C ALA A 107 6.71 -16.92 -10.23
N HIS A 108 7.93 -16.63 -9.81
CA HIS A 108 8.41 -15.28 -9.52
C HIS A 108 9.08 -14.58 -10.72
N LEU A 109 9.40 -15.30 -11.80
CA LEU A 109 10.08 -14.74 -12.97
C LEU A 109 9.13 -14.32 -14.11
N ASN A 110 7.84 -14.65 -14.00
CA ASN A 110 6.86 -14.28 -15.01
C ASN A 110 6.30 -12.87 -14.78
N SER A 111 5.78 -12.27 -15.85
CA SER A 111 5.13 -10.96 -15.82
C SER A 111 3.81 -10.96 -15.04
N ILE A 112 3.18 -12.12 -14.83
CA ILE A 112 1.91 -12.22 -14.09
C ILE A 112 2.10 -11.76 -12.64
N SER A 113 3.19 -12.19 -11.99
CA SER A 113 3.51 -11.79 -10.62
C SER A 113 3.74 -10.29 -10.48
N ILE A 114 4.48 -9.69 -11.43
CA ILE A 114 4.72 -8.23 -11.47
C ILE A 114 3.42 -7.46 -11.76
N ASN A 115 2.59 -7.93 -12.68
CA ASN A 115 1.29 -7.31 -12.98
C ASN A 115 0.31 -7.40 -11.81
N ARG A 116 0.37 -8.48 -11.02
CA ARG A 116 -0.41 -8.58 -9.79
C ARG A 116 0.00 -7.48 -8.79
N ILE A 117 1.31 -7.29 -8.58
CA ILE A 117 1.83 -6.22 -7.71
C ILE A 117 1.35 -4.85 -8.23
N ARG A 118 1.44 -4.60 -9.55
CA ARG A 118 0.95 -3.37 -10.17
C ARG A 118 -0.51 -3.12 -9.82
N ASN A 119 -1.37 -4.10 -10.04
CA ASN A 119 -2.82 -3.98 -9.83
C ASN A 119 -3.16 -3.76 -8.35
N GLU A 120 -2.47 -4.45 -7.44
CA GLU A 120 -2.63 -4.28 -5.99
C GLU A 120 -2.25 -2.87 -5.53
N ILE A 121 -1.21 -2.25 -6.11
CA ILE A 121 -0.80 -0.88 -5.79
C ILE A 121 -1.77 0.12 -6.43
N GLN A 122 -2.12 -0.06 -7.70
CA GLN A 122 -3.01 0.82 -8.45
C GLN A 122 -4.39 0.95 -7.79
N SER A 123 -4.92 -0.15 -7.27
CA SER A 123 -6.21 -0.19 -6.57
C SER A 123 -6.12 0.17 -5.08
N ASN A 124 -4.92 0.45 -4.55
CA ASN A 124 -4.77 0.65 -3.12
C ASN A 124 -5.36 1.96 -2.64
N PHE A 125 -5.16 3.06 -3.37
CA PHE A 125 -5.54 4.41 -2.96
C PHE A 125 -6.11 5.19 -4.15
N HIS A 126 -7.37 5.58 -4.06
CA HIS A 126 -8.07 6.32 -5.11
C HIS A 126 -8.12 7.83 -4.87
N GLY A 127 -7.38 8.32 -3.87
CA GLY A 127 -7.47 9.69 -3.39
C GLY A 127 -8.19 9.80 -2.05
N LEU A 128 -8.28 11.02 -1.55
CA LEU A 128 -9.04 11.36 -0.35
C LEU A 128 -10.53 11.44 -0.67
N CYS A 129 -11.35 10.88 0.19
CA CYS A 129 -12.80 10.88 0.10
C CYS A 129 -13.37 12.02 0.95
N LEU A 130 -14.02 12.98 0.30
CA LEU A 130 -14.62 14.13 0.97
C LEU A 130 -15.72 13.73 1.96
N ASP A 131 -16.46 12.65 1.68
CA ASP A 131 -17.48 12.14 2.61
C ASP A 131 -16.84 11.54 3.86
N CYS A 132 -15.74 10.80 3.72
CA CYS A 132 -14.96 10.31 4.85
C CYS A 132 -14.39 11.47 5.68
N MET A 133 -13.83 12.49 5.02
CA MET A 133 -13.29 13.67 5.68
C MET A 133 -14.36 14.42 6.46
N HIS A 134 -15.55 14.60 5.88
CA HIS A 134 -16.68 15.22 6.56
C HIS A 134 -17.20 14.37 7.72
N ASN A 135 -17.38 13.06 7.51
CA ASN A 135 -17.93 12.18 8.54
C ASN A 135 -17.00 12.02 9.74
N SER A 136 -15.68 12.15 9.55
CA SER A 136 -14.67 12.01 10.62
C SER A 136 -14.21 13.33 11.22
N SER A 137 -14.66 14.49 10.73
CA SER A 137 -14.21 15.78 11.25
C SER A 137 -14.61 15.97 12.71
N GLU A 138 -13.81 16.73 13.45
CA GLU A 138 -14.10 17.08 14.84
C GLU A 138 -15.50 17.74 14.95
N GLY A 139 -16.32 17.25 15.89
CA GLY A 139 -17.70 17.69 16.06
C GLY A 139 -18.73 17.04 15.12
N SER A 140 -18.33 16.11 14.26
CA SER A 140 -19.26 15.32 13.45
C SER A 140 -19.99 14.27 14.29
N ASP A 141 -21.33 14.30 14.26
CA ASP A 141 -22.19 13.25 14.83
C ASP A 141 -21.98 11.88 14.15
N LYS A 142 -21.31 11.86 12.99
CA LYS A 142 -21.03 10.66 12.20
C LYS A 142 -19.64 10.08 12.46
N ALA A 143 -18.84 10.65 13.36
CA ALA A 143 -17.49 10.16 13.65
C ALA A 143 -17.52 8.71 14.14
N PHE A 144 -18.48 8.34 14.99
CA PHE A 144 -18.67 6.96 15.43
C PHE A 144 -18.93 5.99 14.26
N ILE A 145 -19.81 6.37 13.33
CA ILE A 145 -20.13 5.57 12.13
C ILE A 145 -18.88 5.39 11.26
N TYR A 146 -18.07 6.43 11.12
CA TYR A 146 -16.84 6.39 10.37
C TYR A 146 -15.87 5.32 10.89
N TYR A 147 -15.66 5.23 12.21
CA TYR A 147 -14.80 4.20 12.81
C TYR A 147 -15.46 2.81 12.78
N GLN A 148 -16.78 2.73 12.96
CA GLN A 148 -17.52 1.47 12.88
C GLN A 148 -17.42 0.81 11.50
N ASN A 149 -17.39 1.60 10.42
CA ASN A 149 -17.24 1.08 9.05
C ASN A 149 -15.97 0.26 8.84
N ASN A 150 -14.92 0.50 9.61
CA ASN A 150 -13.70 -0.31 9.55
C ASN A 150 -13.89 -1.70 10.18
N LEU A 151 -14.70 -1.82 11.23
CA LEU A 151 -14.97 -3.12 11.88
C LEU A 151 -15.69 -4.10 10.95
N CYS A 152 -16.62 -3.60 10.13
CA CYS A 152 -17.30 -4.40 9.10
C CYS A 152 -16.58 -4.42 7.76
N LYS A 153 -15.41 -3.77 7.64
CA LYS A 153 -14.66 -3.59 6.38
C LYS A 153 -15.48 -2.94 5.25
N CYS A 154 -16.46 -2.11 5.60
CA CYS A 154 -17.32 -1.38 4.66
C CYS A 154 -16.90 0.09 4.59
N TYR A 155 -15.70 0.34 4.09
CA TYR A 155 -15.01 1.63 4.14
C TYR A 155 -15.73 2.78 3.42
N ASP A 156 -16.50 2.47 2.40
CA ASP A 156 -17.23 3.41 1.54
C ASP A 156 -18.75 3.42 1.79
N ARG A 157 -19.25 2.69 2.80
CA ARG A 157 -20.68 2.51 3.08
C ARG A 157 -21.48 3.81 3.17
N SER A 158 -20.84 4.87 3.67
CA SER A 158 -21.45 6.17 3.91
C SER A 158 -20.95 7.24 2.92
N CYS A 159 -20.43 6.80 1.76
CA CYS A 159 -19.76 7.64 0.78
C CYS A 159 -20.46 7.56 -0.58
N ARG A 160 -20.36 8.64 -1.36
CA ARG A 160 -20.92 8.72 -2.72
C ARG A 160 -20.09 7.96 -3.75
N LEU A 161 -18.81 7.79 -3.47
CA LEU A 161 -17.86 7.09 -4.34
C LEU A 161 -17.36 5.85 -3.63
N SER A 162 -17.26 4.74 -4.38
CA SER A 162 -16.67 3.52 -3.85
C SER A 162 -15.17 3.67 -3.66
N HIS A 163 -14.65 3.21 -2.53
CA HIS A 163 -13.24 3.24 -2.21
C HIS A 163 -12.85 2.24 -1.12
N GLY A 164 -11.57 1.84 -1.12
CA GLY A 164 -11.05 0.89 -0.15
C GLY A 164 -10.59 1.51 1.16
N GLN A 165 -9.97 0.65 1.98
CA GLN A 165 -9.43 0.98 3.29
C GLN A 165 -8.43 2.14 3.28
N SER A 166 -7.53 2.19 2.29
CA SER A 166 -6.47 3.22 2.26
C SER A 166 -7.07 4.61 2.10
N SER A 167 -8.00 4.77 1.14
CA SER A 167 -8.72 6.03 0.94
C SER A 167 -9.52 6.41 2.16
N TRP A 168 -10.20 5.47 2.83
CA TRP A 168 -10.86 5.73 4.12
C TRP A 168 -9.86 6.23 5.15
N TYR A 169 -8.83 5.45 5.47
CA TYR A 169 -7.84 5.73 6.51
C TYR A 169 -7.18 7.11 6.35
N TRP A 170 -6.69 7.42 5.14
CA TRP A 170 -6.03 8.70 4.88
C TRP A 170 -7.01 9.87 4.84
N SER A 171 -8.30 9.63 4.68
CA SER A 171 -9.35 10.65 4.74
C SER A 171 -9.79 11.00 6.16
N ASN A 172 -9.26 10.34 7.20
CA ASN A 172 -9.60 10.65 8.59
C ASN A 172 -9.21 12.09 8.95
N MET A 173 -10.21 12.91 9.27
CA MET A 173 -10.07 14.26 9.79
C MET A 173 -10.37 14.36 11.29
N GLY A 174 -10.50 13.23 11.99
CA GLY A 174 -10.65 13.17 13.45
C GLY A 174 -9.32 13.35 14.19
N LYS A 175 -9.36 13.38 15.53
CA LYS A 175 -8.14 13.51 16.33
C LYS A 175 -7.20 12.34 16.10
N LYS A 176 -5.89 12.59 16.22
CA LYS A 176 -4.87 11.57 15.97
C LYS A 176 -4.97 10.45 17.01
N GLU A 177 -5.29 10.83 18.24
CA GLU A 177 -5.46 9.95 19.40
C GLU A 177 -6.60 8.96 19.16
N ASP A 178 -7.72 9.41 18.58
CA ASP A 178 -8.87 8.56 18.28
C ASP A 178 -8.51 7.49 17.25
N MET A 179 -7.78 7.88 16.19
CA MET A 179 -7.32 6.93 15.17
C MET A 179 -6.31 5.93 15.73
N GLN A 180 -5.40 6.39 16.61
CA GLN A 180 -4.42 5.52 17.27
C GLN A 180 -5.09 4.53 18.22
N ALA A 181 -6.04 4.99 19.02
CA ALA A 181 -6.82 4.14 19.91
C ALA A 181 -7.60 3.08 19.13
N HIS A 182 -8.21 3.47 18.01
CA HIS A 182 -8.90 2.54 17.11
C HIS A 182 -7.95 1.46 16.55
N GLN A 183 -6.77 1.84 16.06
CA GLN A 183 -5.75 0.89 15.57
C GLN A 183 -5.26 -0.06 16.66
N GLU A 184 -5.09 0.43 17.88
CA GLU A 184 -4.64 -0.39 19.01
C GLU A 184 -5.70 -1.40 19.44
N GLN A 185 -6.98 -1.00 19.46
CA GLN A 185 -8.09 -1.92 19.70
C GLN A 185 -8.15 -3.04 18.65
N GLU A 186 -7.96 -2.71 17.36
CA GLU A 186 -7.92 -3.73 16.30
C GLU A 186 -6.77 -4.70 16.47
N LYS A 187 -5.57 -4.20 16.80
CA LYS A 187 -4.41 -5.04 17.05
C LYS A 187 -4.66 -6.02 18.19
N ARG A 188 -5.22 -5.54 19.31
CA ARG A 188 -5.59 -6.38 20.46
C ARG A 188 -6.64 -7.42 20.09
N ALA A 189 -7.66 -7.04 19.30
CA ALA A 189 -8.70 -7.97 18.84
C ALA A 189 -8.15 -9.04 17.89
N TYR A 190 -7.18 -8.69 17.04
CA TYR A 190 -6.48 -9.66 16.18
C TYR A 190 -5.62 -10.64 16.99
N GLU A 191 -4.83 -10.12 17.93
CA GLU A 191 -3.97 -10.94 18.81
C GLU A 191 -4.79 -11.90 19.68
N SER A 192 -5.92 -11.43 20.23
CA SER A 192 -6.86 -12.25 21.01
C SER A 192 -7.45 -13.39 20.17
N ARG A 193 -7.94 -13.10 18.95
CA ARG A 193 -8.45 -14.13 18.03
C ARG A 193 -7.38 -15.16 17.67
N ARG A 194 -6.17 -14.71 17.34
CA ARG A 194 -5.06 -15.60 17.01
C ARG A 194 -4.64 -16.49 18.17
N SER A 195 -4.67 -15.94 19.40
CA SER A 195 -4.40 -16.72 20.62
C SER A 195 -5.47 -17.77 20.86
N PHE A 196 -6.74 -17.44 20.65
CA PHE A 196 -7.86 -18.37 20.77
C PHE A 196 -7.79 -19.50 19.73
N GLU A 197 -7.46 -19.17 18.48
CA GLU A 197 -7.27 -20.16 17.41
C GLU A 197 -6.10 -21.12 17.71
N ARG A 198 -4.97 -20.61 18.23
CA ARG A 198 -3.86 -21.47 18.69
C ARG A 198 -4.27 -22.38 19.83
N PHE A 199 -4.96 -21.84 20.84
CA PHE A 199 -5.42 -22.63 21.98
C PHE A 199 -6.37 -23.76 21.55
N ARG A 200 -7.28 -23.48 20.62
CA ARG A 200 -8.19 -24.48 20.05
C ARG A 200 -7.45 -25.57 19.27
N PHE A 201 -6.34 -25.24 18.60
CA PHE A 201 -5.53 -26.19 17.85
C PHE A 201 -4.61 -27.03 18.75
N GLU A 202 -4.12 -26.47 19.85
CA GLU A 202 -3.18 -27.13 20.77
C GLU A 202 -3.89 -27.98 21.86
N TYR A 203 -5.14 -27.64 22.23
CA TYR A 203 -5.84 -28.26 23.36
C TYR A 203 -7.28 -28.72 23.05
N GLY A 204 -7.71 -28.64 21.79
CA GLY A 204 -9.06 -29.00 21.34
C GLY A 204 -9.18 -30.35 20.63
N GLY A 205 -8.33 -31.32 20.99
CA GLY A 205 -8.43 -32.73 20.55
C GLY A 205 -9.11 -33.59 21.60
#